data_AF-A0A5N6V2P5-F1
#
_entry.id   AF-A0A5N6V2P5-F1
#
_cell.length_a   1.000
_cell.length_b   1.000
_cell.length_c   1.000
_cell.angle_alpha   90.00
_cell.angle_beta   90.00
_cell.angle_gamma   90.00
#
_symmetry.space_group_name_H-M   'P 1'
#
loop_
_entity.id
_entity.type
_entity.pdbx_description
1 polymer ?
#
loop_
_entity_poly.entity_id
_entity_poly.type
_entity_poly.pdbx_seq_one_letter_code
_entity_poly.pdbx_strand_id
1 'polypeptide(L)'
;MASFIKERDFGPVPIFADALGEFYLNELTAIEEQYHKLPDLTATERTTKEERKTAFANMLSELARQGPFAGLTLYVRLELKIESVS
;
A
#
# COMPACT_ATOMS: atom_id res chain seq x y z
N MET A 1 4.17 19.46 5.50
CA MET A 1 3.80 18.04 5.34
C MET A 1 3.00 17.88 4.06
N ALA A 2 3.45 17.03 3.14
CA ALA A 2 2.68 16.66 1.95
C ALA A 2 1.97 15.33 2.21
N SER A 3 0.73 15.17 1.73
CA SER A 3 0.00 13.91 1.77
C SER A 3 -0.28 13.45 0.35
N PHE A 4 0.00 12.18 0.07
CA PHE A 4 -0.26 11.53 -1.21
C PHE A 4 -1.37 10.52 -1.01
N ILE A 5 -2.48 10.72 -1.72
CA ILE A 5 -3.65 9.85 -1.64
C ILE A 5 -3.81 9.13 -2.96
N LYS A 6 -3.90 7.79 -2.90
CA LYS A 6 -4.18 6.96 -4.07
C LYS A 6 -5.30 5.99 -3.78
N GLU A 7 -6.18 5.82 -4.76
CA GLU A 7 -7.32 4.93 -4.69
C GLU A 7 -7.26 3.92 -5.83
N ARG A 8 -7.63 2.67 -5.53
CA ARG A 8 -7.71 1.61 -6.53
C ARG A 8 -8.81 0.62 -6.18
N ASP A 9 -9.59 0.28 -7.19
CA ASP A 9 -10.52 -0.84 -7.18
C ASP A 9 -9.78 -2.10 -7.65
N PHE A 10 -9.86 -3.16 -6.85
CA PHE A 10 -9.26 -4.46 -7.15
C PHE A 10 -10.27 -5.52 -7.59
N GLY A 11 -11.55 -5.18 -7.66
CA GLY A 11 -12.62 -6.08 -8.03
C GLY A 11 -13.03 -7.03 -6.89
N PRO A 12 -13.77 -8.10 -7.23
CA PRO A 12 -14.30 -9.02 -6.24
C PRO A 12 -13.20 -9.89 -5.63
N VAL A 13 -13.34 -10.13 -4.34
CA VAL A 13 -12.52 -11.07 -3.54
C VAL A 13 -12.73 -12.53 -4.02
N PRO A 14 -11.66 -13.37 -4.03
CA PRO A 14 -10.32 -13.12 -3.52
C PRO A 14 -9.43 -12.37 -4.50
N ILE A 15 -8.49 -11.60 -3.95
CA ILE A 15 -7.57 -10.74 -4.70
C ILE A 15 -6.16 -11.28 -4.51
N PHE A 16 -5.38 -11.32 -5.59
CA PHE A 16 -4.02 -11.82 -5.54
C PHE A 16 -3.10 -10.85 -4.79
N ALA A 17 -2.29 -11.39 -3.87
CA ALA A 17 -1.30 -10.63 -3.12
C ALA A 17 -0.35 -9.85 -4.04
N ASP A 18 0.04 -10.42 -5.18
CA ASP A 18 0.93 -9.78 -6.15
C ASP A 18 0.36 -8.45 -6.66
N ALA A 19 -0.92 -8.41 -7.02
CA ALA A 19 -1.57 -7.19 -7.50
C ALA A 19 -1.61 -6.09 -6.43
N LEU A 20 -1.88 -6.47 -5.17
CA LEU A 20 -1.89 -5.55 -4.02
C LEU A 20 -0.48 -5.01 -3.73
N GLY A 21 0.52 -5.89 -3.79
CA GLY A 21 1.92 -5.52 -3.59
C GLY A 21 2.45 -4.61 -4.69
N GLU A 22 2.18 -4.92 -5.95
CA GLU A 22 2.58 -4.07 -7.08
C GLU A 22 1.97 -2.68 -7.00
N PHE A 23 0.68 -2.58 -6.66
CA PHE A 23 0.05 -1.28 -6.42
C PHE A 23 0.82 -0.48 -5.38
N TYR A 24 1.06 -1.05 -4.21
CA TYR A 24 1.75 -0.36 -3.13
C TYR A 24 3.18 0.05 -3.49
N LEU A 25 3.95 -0.82 -4.15
CA LEU A 25 5.32 -0.52 -4.59
C LEU A 25 5.35 0.60 -5.64
N ASN A 26 4.39 0.61 -6.56
CA ASN A 26 4.30 1.65 -7.58
C ASN A 26 4.06 3.03 -6.94
N GLU A 27 3.16 3.11 -5.95
CA GLU A 27 2.92 4.38 -5.26
C GLU A 27 4.12 4.82 -4.42
N LEU A 28 4.83 3.89 -3.75
CA LEU A 28 6.08 4.21 -3.05
C LEU A 28 7.18 4.72 -3.99
N THR A 29 7.31 4.11 -5.18
CA THR A 29 8.28 4.53 -6.19
C THR A 29 7.93 5.90 -6.76
N ALA A 30 6.66 6.15 -7.08
CA ALA A 30 6.22 7.47 -7.56
C ALA A 30 6.51 8.58 -6.54
N ILE A 31 6.31 8.32 -5.25
CA ILE A 31 6.65 9.27 -4.19
C ILE A 31 8.17 9.48 -4.08
N GLU A 32 8.97 8.40 -4.13
CA GLU A 32 10.42 8.53 -4.07
C GLU A 32 10.97 9.29 -5.28
N GLU A 33 10.44 9.07 -6.48
CA GLU A 33 10.83 9.80 -7.68
C GLU A 33 10.45 11.29 -7.59
N GLN A 34 9.25 11.59 -7.08
CA GLN A 34 8.75 12.97 -7.02
C GLN A 34 9.35 13.79 -5.88
N TYR A 35 9.59 13.18 -4.72
CA TYR A 35 9.98 13.87 -3.50
C TYR A 35 11.39 13.51 -3.02
N HIS A 36 12.07 12.57 -3.69
CA HIS A 36 13.38 12.03 -3.29
C HIS A 36 13.41 11.52 -1.85
N LYS A 37 12.25 11.10 -1.34
CA LYS A 37 12.02 10.65 0.05
C LYS A 37 10.98 9.54 0.05
N LEU A 38 11.11 8.63 1.00
CA LEU A 38 10.06 7.65 1.27
C LEU A 38 9.05 8.25 2.26
N PRO A 39 7.75 7.94 2.08
CA PRO A 39 6.72 8.39 3.00
C PRO A 39 6.94 7.77 4.38
N ASP A 40 6.68 8.57 5.41
CA ASP A 40 6.79 8.14 6.80
C ASP A 40 5.51 7.43 7.19
N LEU A 41 5.61 6.12 7.26
CA LEU A 41 4.54 5.23 7.66
C LEU A 41 5.05 4.39 8.81
N THR A 42 5.08 4.98 10.00
CA THR A 42 5.19 4.32 11.32
C THR A 42 5.60 2.83 11.29
N ALA A 43 6.87 2.57 11.01
CA ALA A 43 7.58 1.33 11.32
C ALA A 43 9.05 1.60 11.04
N THR A 44 9.79 2.00 12.10
CA THR A 44 11.27 2.10 12.25
C THR A 44 12.10 2.22 10.97
N GLU A 45 13.10 3.11 10.94
CA GLU A 45 14.09 3.35 9.85
C GLU A 45 14.78 2.12 9.18
N ARG A 46 14.39 0.88 9.50
CA ARG A 46 15.02 -0.40 9.16
C ARG A 46 14.28 -1.29 8.16
N THR A 47 13.10 -0.92 7.63
CA THR A 47 12.37 -1.79 6.68
C THR A 47 12.57 -1.36 5.21
N THR A 48 12.89 -2.31 4.34
CA THR A 48 13.07 -2.11 2.89
C THR A 48 11.73 -1.96 2.17
N LYS A 49 11.73 -1.39 0.94
CA LYS A 49 10.52 -1.28 0.10
C LYS A 49 9.85 -2.64 -0.15
N GLU A 50 10.63 -3.68 -0.39
CA GLU A 50 10.13 -5.03 -0.68
C GLU A 50 9.49 -5.70 0.55
N GLU A 51 10.07 -5.51 1.73
CA GLU A 51 9.44 -5.98 2.99
C GLU A 51 8.10 -5.30 3.22
N ARG A 52 8.02 -3.98 2.96
CA ARG A 52 6.77 -3.22 3.09
C ARG A 52 5.72 -3.66 2.07
N LYS A 53 6.11 -3.87 0.82
CA LYS A 53 5.26 -4.45 -0.25
C LYS A 53 4.68 -5.78 0.20
N THR A 54 5.54 -6.68 0.67
CA THR A 54 5.16 -8.04 1.08
C THR A 54 4.19 -8.00 2.27
N ALA A 55 4.47 -7.18 3.29
CA ALA A 55 3.61 -7.04 4.45
C ALA A 55 2.22 -6.49 4.10
N PHE A 56 2.15 -5.43 3.28
CA PHE A 56 0.90 -4.84 2.82
C PHE A 56 0.07 -5.84 2.00
N ALA A 57 0.70 -6.49 1.02
CA ALA A 57 0.08 -7.47 0.15
C ALA A 57 -0.52 -8.64 0.94
N ASN A 58 0.26 -9.21 1.86
CA ASN A 58 -0.17 -10.34 2.67
C ASN A 58 -1.32 -9.97 3.61
N MET A 59 -1.26 -8.79 4.23
CA MET A 59 -2.34 -8.32 5.11
C MET A 59 -3.66 -8.21 4.36
N LEU A 60 -3.69 -7.53 3.21
CA LEU A 60 -4.93 -7.33 2.45
C LEU A 60 -5.42 -8.62 1.76
N SER A 61 -4.51 -9.46 1.28
CA SER A 61 -4.83 -10.76 0.69
C SER A 61 -5.48 -11.70 1.72
N GLU A 62 -4.94 -11.74 2.94
CA GLU A 62 -5.48 -12.58 4.01
C GLU A 62 -6.84 -12.06 4.49
N LEU A 63 -7.00 -10.74 4.63
CA LEU A 63 -8.29 -10.12 4.94
C LEU A 63 -9.32 -10.44 3.86
N ALA A 64 -8.96 -10.29 2.58
CA ALA A 64 -9.82 -10.65 1.47
C ALA A 64 -10.25 -12.12 1.56
N ARG A 65 -9.37 -13.05 1.91
CA ARG A 65 -9.74 -14.48 2.01
C ARG A 65 -10.73 -14.83 3.12
N GLN A 66 -11.05 -13.94 4.05
CA GLN A 66 -12.02 -14.27 5.09
C GLN A 66 -13.43 -14.41 4.50
N GLY A 67 -14.17 -15.41 4.98
CA GLY A 67 -15.52 -15.75 4.50
C GLY A 67 -16.50 -14.58 4.36
N PRO A 68 -16.52 -13.59 5.28
CA PRO A 68 -17.41 -12.42 5.16
C PRO A 68 -17.15 -11.51 3.96
N PHE A 69 -15.96 -11.57 3.35
CA PHE A 69 -15.60 -10.70 2.22
C PHE A 69 -15.74 -11.38 0.86
N ALA A 70 -16.03 -12.69 0.82
CA ALA A 70 -16.15 -13.43 -0.42
C ALA A 70 -17.20 -12.80 -1.37
N GLY A 71 -16.79 -12.50 -2.60
CA GLY A 71 -17.64 -11.87 -3.60
C GLY A 71 -17.88 -10.35 -3.41
N LEU A 72 -17.35 -9.74 -2.35
CA LEU A 72 -17.37 -8.28 -2.20
C LEU A 72 -16.24 -7.65 -3.00
N THR A 73 -16.48 -6.44 -3.52
CA THR A 73 -15.44 -5.62 -4.16
C THR A 73 -14.55 -4.98 -3.11
N LEU A 74 -13.22 -5.14 -3.24
CA LEU A 74 -12.27 -4.43 -2.38
C LEU A 74 -11.88 -3.10 -3.01
N TYR A 75 -12.14 -2.03 -2.27
CA TYR A 75 -11.69 -0.69 -2.59
C TYR A 75 -10.60 -0.27 -1.59
N VAL A 76 -9.43 0.10 -2.11
CA VAL A 76 -8.28 0.49 -1.29
C VAL A 76 -8.01 1.97 -1.50
N ARG A 77 -7.97 2.72 -0.38
CA ARG A 77 -7.48 4.09 -0.31
C ARG A 77 -6.21 4.11 0.52
N LEU A 78 -5.10 4.46 -0.11
CA LEU A 78 -3.79 4.59 0.51
C LEU A 78 -3.50 6.07 0.73
N GLU A 79 -3.24 6.45 1.98
CA GLU A 79 -2.78 7.78 2.35
C GLU A 79 -1.34 7.70 2.88
N LEU A 80 -0.42 8.33 2.17
CA LEU A 80 1.01 8.32 2.45
C LEU A 80 1.46 9.73 2.84
N LYS A 81 1.96 9.89 4.06
CA LYS A 81 2.43 11.19 4.57
C LYS A 81 3.92 11.34 4.34
N ILE A 82 4.32 12.51 3.87
CA ILE A 82 5.73 12.87 3.68
C ILE A 82 6.04 13.99 4.66
N GLU A 83 6.93 13.70 5.62
CA GLU A 83 7.43 14.71 6.54
C GLU A 83 8.35 15.68 5.81
N SER A 84 8.07 16.99 5.94
CA SER A 84 9.00 18.02 5.46
C SER A 84 10.04 18.25 6.54
N VAL A 85 11.29 17.87 6.26
CA VAL A 85 12.42 18.31 7.07
C VAL A 85 12.55 19.83 6.85
N SER A 86 12.38 20.59 7.93
CA SER A 86 12.61 22.04 7.97
C SER A 86 14.11 22.32 8.08
#